data_AF-G7LX72-F1
#
_entry.id   AF-G7LX72-F1
#
_cell.length_a   1.000
_cell.length_b   1.000
_cell.length_c   1.000
_cell.angle_alpha   90.00
_cell.angle_beta   90.00
_cell.angle_gamma   90.00
#
_symmetry.space_group_name_H-M   'P 1'
#
loop_
_entity.id
_entity.type
_entity.pdbx_description
1 polymer ?
#
loop_
_entity_poly.entity_id
_entity_poly.type
_entity_poly.pdbx_seq_one_letter_code
_entity_poly.pdbx_strand_id
1 'polypeptide(L)'
;MMKNIFKYIFVFFYFSLAFFLLGLLVRIVLGFIHLNKFYLSYEGVMSNLVKSLIAGGAITLAAIAFNLIDKYKARKRPPSAPE
;
A
#
# COMPACT_ATOMS: atom_id res chain seq x y z
N MET A 1 -1.51 4.34 -22.23
CA MET A 1 -2.36 3.98 -21.08
C MET A 1 -1.77 2.84 -20.25
N MET A 2 -1.35 1.72 -20.87
CA MET A 2 -0.75 0.55 -20.18
C MET A 2 0.45 0.86 -19.28
N LYS A 3 1.37 1.75 -19.70
CA LYS A 3 2.59 2.07 -18.92
C LYS A 3 2.31 2.64 -17.51
N ASN A 4 1.17 3.30 -17.31
CA ASN A 4 0.78 3.80 -15.99
C ASN A 4 0.10 2.73 -15.14
N ILE A 5 -0.61 1.79 -15.76
CA ILE A 5 -1.25 0.66 -15.06
C ILE A 5 -0.17 -0.21 -14.41
N PHE A 6 0.92 -0.51 -15.10
CA PHE A 6 2.06 -1.24 -14.52
C PHE A 6 2.67 -0.55 -13.29
N LYS A 7 2.74 0.79 -13.28
CA LYS A 7 3.23 1.54 -12.11
C LYS A 7 2.31 1.35 -10.91
N TYR A 8 0.99 1.41 -11.10
CA TYR A 8 0.03 1.21 -10.00
C TYR A 8 0.00 -0.23 -9.50
N ILE A 9 0.12 -1.21 -10.39
CA ILE A 9 0.25 -2.62 -9.99
C ILE A 9 1.52 -2.82 -9.16
N PHE A 10 2.63 -2.23 -9.58
CA PHE A 10 3.88 -2.29 -8.82
C PHE A 10 3.74 -1.66 -7.43
N VAL A 11 3.13 -0.46 -7.34
CA VAL A 11 2.84 0.22 -6.07
C VAL A 11 1.96 -0.66 -5.17
N PHE A 12 0.92 -1.28 -5.72
CA PHE A 12 0.04 -2.17 -4.98
C PHE A 12 0.79 -3.35 -4.35
N PHE A 13 1.58 -4.07 -5.15
CA PHE A 13 2.34 -5.21 -4.65
C PHE A 13 3.43 -4.79 -3.67
N TYR A 14 4.12 -3.68 -3.93
CA TYR A 14 5.14 -3.14 -3.06
C TYR A 14 4.60 -2.84 -1.66
N PHE A 15 3.51 -2.07 -1.57
CA PHE A 15 2.92 -1.74 -0.27
C PHE A 15 2.24 -2.94 0.38
N SER A 16 1.53 -3.77 -0.38
CA SER A 16 0.90 -4.98 0.18
C SER A 16 1.94 -5.91 0.81
N LEU A 17 3.09 -6.11 0.15
CA LEU A 17 4.18 -6.93 0.70
C LEU A 17 4.84 -6.26 1.90
N ALA A 18 5.08 -4.95 1.85
CA ALA A 18 5.67 -4.21 2.97
C ALA A 18 4.79 -4.27 4.23
N PHE A 19 3.48 -4.04 4.11
CA PHE A 19 2.53 -4.15 5.24
C PHE A 19 2.38 -5.59 5.73
N PHE A 20 2.47 -6.57 4.83
CA PHE A 20 2.43 -7.97 5.22
C PHE A 20 3.64 -8.35 6.08
N LEU A 21 4.85 -8.00 5.64
CA LEU A 21 6.08 -8.22 6.38
C LEU A 21 6.08 -7.46 7.72
N LEU A 22 5.64 -6.20 7.72
CA LEU A 22 5.50 -5.42 8.94
C LEU A 22 4.54 -6.09 9.92
N GLY A 23 3.37 -6.53 9.44
CA GLY A 23 2.37 -7.20 10.27
C GLY A 23 2.84 -8.55 10.82
N LEU A 24 3.66 -9.28 10.07
CA LEU A 24 4.33 -10.49 10.57
C LEU A 24 5.35 -10.16 11.67
N LEU A 25 6.20 -9.16 11.46
CA LEU A 25 7.17 -8.71 12.47
C LEU A 25 6.49 -8.27 13.76
N VAL A 26 5.44 -7.44 13.67
CA VAL A 26 4.67 -6.98 14.83
C VAL A 26 4.07 -8.17 15.58
N ARG A 27 3.52 -9.16 14.88
CA ARG A 27 2.98 -10.38 15.52
C ARG A 27 4.06 -11.20 16.22
N ILE A 28 5.22 -11.37 15.61
CA ILE A 28 6.35 -12.08 16.21
C ILE A 28 6.79 -11.39 17.49
N VAL A 29 6.98 -10.06 17.44
CA VAL A 29 7.39 -9.25 18.60
C VAL A 29 6.34 -9.33 19.71
N LEU A 30 5.06 -9.18 19.38
CA LEU A 30 3.97 -9.28 20.37
C LEU A 30 3.87 -10.67 20.98
N GLY A 31 4.02 -11.73 20.18
CA GLY A 31 4.03 -13.11 20.67
C GLY A 31 5.20 -13.38 21.62
N PHE A 32 6.38 -12.83 21.31
CA PHE A 32 7.54 -12.94 22.18
C PHE A 32 7.34 -12.21 23.51
N ILE A 33 6.81 -10.98 23.48
CA ILE A 33 6.58 -10.17 24.69
C ILE A 33 5.47 -10.76 25.58
N HIS A 34 4.35 -11.21 24.99
CA HIS A 34 3.16 -11.56 25.77
C HIS A 34 3.07 -13.04 26.13
N LEU A 35 3.55 -13.93 25.25
CA LEU A 35 3.39 -15.37 25.42
C LEU A 35 4.73 -16.07 25.71
N ASN A 36 5.85 -15.34 25.63
CA ASN A 36 7.22 -15.87 25.74
C ASN A 36 7.46 -17.10 24.84
N LYS A 37 6.68 -17.19 23.75
CA LYS A 37 6.63 -18.30 22.81
C LYS A 37 6.52 -17.75 21.40
N PHE A 38 7.21 -18.41 20.47
CA PHE A 38 7.08 -18.13 19.06
C PHE A 38 5.78 -18.74 18.55
N TYR A 39 4.67 -18.00 18.67
CA TYR A 39 3.36 -18.45 18.23
C TYR A 39 2.84 -17.60 17.08
N LEU A 40 3.03 -18.10 15.85
CA LEU A 40 2.41 -17.59 14.64
C LEU A 40 1.20 -18.47 14.31
N SER A 41 0.01 -18.05 14.71
CA SER A 41 -1.22 -18.77 14.33
C SER A 41 -1.49 -18.62 12.83
N TYR A 42 -1.90 -19.70 12.18
CA TYR A 42 -2.27 -19.70 10.77
C TYR A 42 -3.38 -18.67 10.48
N GLU A 43 -4.42 -18.65 11.31
CA GLU A 43 -5.51 -17.64 11.22
C GLU A 43 -4.98 -16.21 11.34
N GLY A 44 -3.97 -16.01 12.19
CA GLY A 44 -3.33 -14.72 12.39
C GLY A 44 -2.58 -14.24 11.15
N VAL A 45 -1.84 -15.14 10.50
CA VAL A 45 -1.12 -14.86 9.25
C VAL A 45 -2.10 -14.60 8.11
N MET A 46 -3.17 -15.40 7.99
CA MET A 46 -4.20 -15.19 6.97
C MET A 46 -4.94 -13.86 7.15
N SER A 47 -5.33 -13.52 8.38
CA SER A 47 -5.94 -12.22 8.68
C SER A 47 -4.98 -11.06 8.35
N ASN A 48 -3.69 -11.23 8.64
CA ASN A 48 -2.68 -10.22 8.29
C ASN A 48 -2.52 -10.05 6.78
N LEU A 49 -2.54 -11.14 6.01
CA LEU A 49 -2.48 -11.12 4.56
C LEU A 49 -3.64 -10.30 3.98
N VAL A 50 -4.87 -10.59 4.39
CA VAL A 50 -6.06 -9.88 3.92
C VAL A 50 -5.99 -8.39 4.26
N LYS A 51 -5.63 -8.04 5.50
CA LYS A 51 -5.45 -6.64 5.93
C LYS A 51 -4.40 -5.91 5.09
N SER A 52 -3.31 -6.58 4.77
CA SER A 52 -2.20 -6.00 4.00
C SER A 52 -2.60 -5.73 2.54
N LEU A 53 -3.40 -6.62 1.94
CA LEU A 53 -3.96 -6.42 0.60
C LEU A 53 -4.96 -5.25 0.56
N ILE A 54 -5.81 -5.13 1.59
CA ILE A 54 -6.75 -3.99 1.72
C ILE A 54 -5.97 -2.68 1.85
N ALA A 55 -4.93 -2.65 2.69
CA ALA A 55 -4.08 -1.47 2.87
C ALA A 55 -3.35 -1.08 1.57
N GLY A 56 -2.73 -2.05 0.88
CA GLY A 56 -2.09 -1.81 -0.41
C GLY A 56 -3.08 -1.31 -1.48
N GLY A 57 -4.31 -1.83 -1.47
CA GLY A 57 -5.41 -1.39 -2.33
C GLY A 57 -5.79 0.07 -2.06
N ALA A 58 -6.00 0.43 -0.79
CA ALA A 58 -6.33 1.80 -0.39
C ALA A 58 -5.24 2.80 -0.79
N ILE A 59 -3.97 2.46 -0.59
CA ILE A 59 -2.83 3.32 -0.97
C ILE A 59 -2.77 3.49 -2.49
N THR A 60 -2.98 2.42 -3.24
CA THR A 60 -2.97 2.47 -4.71
C THR A 60 -4.13 3.32 -5.22
N LEU A 61 -5.33 3.20 -4.64
CA LEU A 61 -6.47 4.05 -4.95
C LEU A 61 -6.19 5.52 -4.64
N ALA A 62 -5.59 5.82 -3.49
CA ALA A 62 -5.18 7.18 -3.15
C ALA A 62 -4.17 7.75 -4.16
N ALA A 63 -3.17 6.96 -4.57
CA ALA A 63 -2.19 7.36 -5.58
C ALA A 63 -2.83 7.62 -6.95
N ILE A 64 -3.86 6.85 -7.33
CA ILE A 64 -4.64 7.09 -8.56
C ILE A 64 -5.43 8.39 -8.43
N ALA A 65 -6.11 8.61 -7.31
CA ALA A 65 -6.89 9.81 -7.05
C ALA A 65 -6.02 11.07 -7.09
N PHE A 66 -4.87 11.08 -6.42
CA PHE A 66 -3.93 12.21 -6.46
C PHE A 66 -3.41 12.48 -7.87
N ASN A 67 -3.08 11.44 -8.65
CA ASN A 67 -2.67 11.63 -10.04
C ASN A 67 -3.79 12.23 -10.92
N LEU A 68 -5.05 11.87 -10.66
CA LEU A 68 -6.19 12.48 -11.36
C LEU A 68 -6.38 13.95 -10.96
N ILE A 69 -6.26 14.27 -9.67
CA ILE A 69 -6.32 15.64 -9.16
C ILE A 69 -5.21 16.50 -9.78
N ASP A 70 -3.97 16.00 -9.81
CA ASP A 70 -2.84 16.72 -10.40
C ASP A 70 -3.04 16.97 -11.89
N LYS A 71 -3.55 15.98 -12.64
CA LYS A 71 -3.91 16.15 -14.06
C LYS A 71 -5.01 17.19 -14.26
N TYR A 72 -6.03 17.19 -13.40
CA TYR A 72 -7.11 18.17 -13.47
C TYR A 72 -6.60 19.58 -13.17
N LYS A 73 -5.75 19.73 -12.15
CA LYS A 73 -5.11 21.00 -11.78
C LYS A 73 -4.16 21.48 -12.87
N ALA A 74 -3.38 20.59 -13.50
CA ALA A 74 -2.49 20.91 -14.60
C ALA A 74 -3.27 21.38 -15.85
N ARG A 75 -4.44 20.81 -16.15
CA ARG A 75 -5.33 21.29 -17.23
C ARG A 75 -5.93 22.67 -16.97
N LYS A 76 -6.13 23.05 -15.71
CA LYS A 76 -6.74 24.34 -15.32
C LYS A 76 -5.72 25.46 -15.10
N ARG A 77 -4.43 25.15 -15.02
CA ARG A 77 -3.41 26.22 -15.08
C ARG A 77 -3.39 26.74 -16.51
N PRO A 78 -3.55 28.06 -16.74
CA PRO A 78 -3.24 28.63 -18.04
C PRO A 78 -1.79 28.26 -18.38
N PRO A 79 -1.42 28.14 -19.66
CA PRO A 79 0.00 28.08 -20.00
C PRO A 79 0.61 29.34 -19.39
N SER A 80 1.45 29.15 -18.36
CA SER A 80 2.32 30.24 -17.91
C SER A 80 2.99 30.74 -19.18
N ALA A 81 2.78 32.01 -19.49
CA ALA A 81 3.28 32.64 -20.70
C ALA A 81 4.75 32.24 -20.94
N PRO A 82 5.15 32.02 -22.19
CA PRO A 82 6.52 31.66 -22.49
C PRO A 82 7.45 32.77 -21.99
N GLU A 83 8.49 32.39 -21.26
CA GLU A 83 9.75 33.13 -21.28
C GLU A 83 10.60 32.58 -22.44
#